data_AF-A0A1V6CRI0-F1
#
_entry.id   AF-A0A1V6CRI0-F1
#
_cell.length_a   1.000
_cell.length_b   1.000
_cell.length_c   1.000
_cell.angle_alpha   90.00
_cell.angle_beta   90.00
_cell.angle_gamma   90.00
#
_symmetry.space_group_name_H-M   'P 1'
#
loop_
_entity.id
_entity.type
_entity.pdbx_description
1 polymer ?
#
loop_
_entity_poly.entity_id
_entity_poly.type
_entity_poly.pdbx_seq_one_letter_code
_entity_poly.pdbx_strand_id
1 'polypeptide(L)'
;MADAVNGQATVMPRDAALCDGELIELDQTEGRVSSQLLVPYPPGIPVFLPGLTITRPMIEIVRAVADAEGADAVHGLFVRGKKYYVEVIRRDEEDKIQWLKERPADILFPKE
;
A
#
# COMPACT_ATOMS: atom_id res chain seq x y z
N MET A 1 19.87 1.34 1.66
CA MET A 1 18.89 0.55 0.87
C MET A 1 18.13 -0.44 1.75
N ALA A 2 18.78 -1.26 2.59
CA ALA A 2 18.07 -2.16 3.51
C ALA A 2 17.07 -1.42 4.43
N ASP A 3 17.47 -0.28 5.00
CA ASP A 3 16.60 0.54 5.86
C ASP A 3 15.42 1.22 5.15
N ALA A 4 15.44 1.29 3.81
CA ALA A 4 14.31 1.82 3.04
C ALA A 4 13.14 0.81 2.93
N VAL A 5 13.44 -0.48 3.11
CA VAL A 5 12.49 -1.59 2.99
C VAL A 5 12.18 -2.21 4.37
N ASN A 6 13.09 -2.03 5.34
CA ASN A 6 12.93 -2.55 6.69
C ASN A 6 11.80 -1.82 7.43
N GLY A 7 10.81 -2.55 7.94
CA GLY A 7 9.65 -1.99 8.64
C GLY A 7 8.47 -1.56 7.75
N GLN A 8 8.56 -1.72 6.42
CA GLN A 8 7.42 -1.42 5.55
C GLN A 8 6.37 -2.54 5.54
N ALA A 9 6.76 -3.81 5.60
CA ALA A 9 5.84 -4.94 5.59
C ALA A 9 5.08 -5.06 6.92
N THR A 10 3.89 -4.48 6.97
CA THR A 10 3.06 -4.43 8.19
C THR A 10 2.03 -5.55 8.21
N VAL A 11 1.53 -5.93 7.03
CA VAL A 11 0.45 -6.90 6.81
C VAL A 11 0.88 -7.92 5.77
N MET A 12 0.35 -9.15 5.87
CA MET A 12 0.54 -10.17 4.84
C MET A 12 -0.02 -9.68 3.49
N PRO A 13 0.76 -9.70 2.39
CA PRO A 13 0.31 -9.16 1.11
C PRO A 13 -1.00 -9.75 0.60
N ARG A 14 -1.25 -11.04 0.87
CA ARG A 14 -2.51 -11.71 0.55
C ARG A 14 -3.70 -11.04 1.23
N ASP A 15 -3.59 -10.74 2.51
CA ASP A 15 -4.72 -10.23 3.29
C ASP A 15 -4.98 -8.76 2.95
N ALA A 16 -3.91 -7.97 2.75
CA ALA A 16 -4.01 -6.60 2.26
C ALA A 16 -4.58 -6.49 0.84
N ALA A 17 -4.32 -7.47 -0.03
CA ALA A 17 -4.86 -7.48 -1.39
C ALA A 17 -6.32 -7.94 -1.47
N LEU A 18 -6.85 -8.56 -0.41
CA LEU A 18 -8.21 -9.12 -0.36
C LEU A 18 -9.17 -8.32 0.52
N CYS A 19 -8.68 -7.32 1.26
CA CYS A 19 -9.52 -6.46 2.09
C CYS A 19 -10.15 -5.33 1.26
N ASP A 20 -11.19 -4.72 1.81
CA ASP A 20 -11.79 -3.54 1.20
C ASP A 20 -10.84 -2.33 1.26
N GLY A 21 -10.58 -1.73 0.10
CA GLY A 21 -9.78 -0.52 -0.04
C GLY A 21 -10.59 0.77 -0.07
N GLU A 22 -9.92 1.90 0.16
CA GLU A 22 -10.41 3.24 -0.08
C GLU A 22 -9.42 4.05 -0.91
N LEU A 23 -9.94 4.89 -1.81
CA LEU A 23 -9.13 5.83 -2.57
C LEU A 23 -8.92 7.11 -1.77
N ILE A 24 -7.66 7.42 -1.48
CA ILE A 24 -7.26 8.67 -0.83
C ILE A 24 -6.21 9.41 -1.66
N GLU A 25 -6.09 10.72 -1.43
CA GLU A 25 -5.12 11.56 -2.14
C GLU A 25 -3.69 11.10 -1.81
N LEU A 26 -2.84 10.96 -2.84
CA LEU A 26 -1.49 10.40 -2.72
C LEU A 26 -0.67 11.06 -1.61
N ASP A 27 -0.73 12.39 -1.49
CA ASP A 27 0.03 13.15 -0.49
C ASP A 27 -0.43 12.90 0.96
N GLN A 28 -1.63 12.34 1.15
CA GLN A 28 -2.24 12.00 2.45
C GLN A 28 -2.05 10.54 2.84
N THR A 29 -1.33 9.75 2.03
CA THR A 29 -1.18 8.30 2.24
C THR A 29 -0.05 7.91 3.17
N GLU A 30 0.81 8.85 3.58
CA GLU A 30 1.93 8.55 4.47
C GLU A 30 1.45 7.90 5.77
N GLY A 31 2.03 6.74 6.10
CA GLY A 31 1.64 5.93 7.26
C GLY A 31 0.43 5.03 7.04
N ARG A 32 -0.25 5.09 5.89
CA ARG A 32 -1.33 4.15 5.52
C ARG A 32 -0.77 2.89 4.91
N VAL A 33 -1.55 1.81 4.94
CA VAL A 33 -1.16 0.52 4.35
C VAL A 33 -1.72 0.43 2.93
N SER A 34 -0.88 0.14 1.95
CA SER A 34 -1.32 -0.08 0.56
C SER A 34 -2.18 -1.35 0.46
N SER A 35 -3.29 -1.29 -0.26
CA SER A 35 -4.11 -2.46 -0.62
C SER A 35 -3.71 -3.05 -1.97
N GLN A 36 -3.05 -2.26 -2.83
CA GLN A 36 -2.77 -2.63 -4.22
C GLN A 36 -1.29 -2.47 -4.58
N LEU A 37 -0.96 -2.89 -5.80
CA LEU A 37 0.33 -2.59 -6.43
C LEU A 37 0.30 -1.19 -7.04
N LEU A 38 1.42 -0.48 -6.94
CA LEU A 38 1.64 0.77 -7.67
C LEU A 38 3.00 0.72 -8.34
N VAL A 39 2.99 0.81 -9.67
CA VAL A 39 4.16 0.55 -10.51
C VAL A 39 4.40 1.71 -11.48
N PRO A 40 5.33 2.63 -11.17
CA PRO A 40 5.74 3.69 -12.08
C PRO A 40 6.68 3.16 -13.18
N TYR A 41 6.50 3.68 -14.39
CA TYR A 41 7.31 3.40 -15.57
C TYR A 41 7.91 4.69 -16.14
N PRO A 42 9.18 4.66 -16.61
CA PRO A 42 10.20 3.65 -16.34
C PRO A 42 10.71 3.73 -14.87
N PRO A 43 11.23 2.65 -14.27
CA PRO A 43 11.63 1.36 -14.87
C PRO A 43 10.57 0.25 -14.83
N GLY A 44 9.43 0.44 -14.18
CA GLY A 44 8.43 -0.62 -14.02
C GLY A 44 8.63 -1.53 -12.81
N ILE A 45 9.30 -1.03 -11.78
CA ILE A 45 9.48 -1.74 -10.50
C ILE A 45 8.40 -1.24 -9.52
N PRO A 46 7.65 -2.14 -8.85
CA PRO A 46 6.64 -1.72 -7.88
C PRO A 46 7.24 -0.88 -6.76
N VAL A 47 6.65 0.28 -6.52
CA VAL A 47 6.98 1.12 -5.37
C VAL A 47 6.03 0.78 -4.22
N PHE A 48 4.75 0.50 -4.51
CA PHE A 48 3.80 0.05 -3.50
C PHE A 48 3.52 -1.43 -3.71
N LEU A 49 3.50 -2.18 -2.61
CA LEU A 49 3.02 -3.56 -2.56
C LEU A 49 1.90 -3.63 -1.52
N PRO A 50 0.88 -4.49 -1.72
CA PRO A 50 -0.13 -4.75 -0.71
C PRO A 50 0.51 -5.11 0.63
N GLY A 51 0.06 -4.46 1.69
CA GLY A 51 0.55 -4.69 3.05
C GLY A 51 1.78 -3.89 3.46
N LEU A 52 2.34 -3.08 2.54
CA LEU A 52 3.36 -2.10 2.89
C LEU A 52 2.76 -0.83 3.48
N THR A 53 3.38 -0.32 4.53
CA THR A 53 3.19 1.05 4.99
C THR A 53 3.82 2.02 4.00
N ILE A 54 3.02 2.96 3.52
CA ILE A 54 3.42 3.97 2.54
C ILE A 54 4.26 5.03 3.25
N THR A 55 5.43 5.34 2.69
CA THR A 55 6.38 6.30 3.24
C THR A 55 6.49 7.54 2.34
N ARG A 56 6.97 8.67 2.89
CA ARG A 56 7.20 9.90 2.12
C ARG A 56 8.06 9.68 0.86
N PRO A 57 9.19 8.95 0.89
CA PRO A 57 9.98 8.69 -0.32
C PRO A 57 9.21 7.93 -1.41
N MET A 58 8.33 7.01 -1.04
CA MET A 58 7.49 6.28 -2.01
C MET A 58 6.54 7.23 -2.73
N ILE A 59 5.88 8.13 -1.98
CA ILE A 59 4.97 9.14 -2.53
C ILE A 59 5.73 10.06 -3.49
N GLU A 60 6.92 10.51 -3.11
CA GLU A 60 7.75 11.39 -3.95
C GLU A 60 8.17 10.74 -5.26
N ILE A 61 8.55 9.45 -5.26
CA ILE A 61 8.87 8.71 -6.49
C ILE A 61 7.66 8.66 -7.42
N VAL A 62 6.49 8.30 -6.89
CA VAL A 62 5.27 8.17 -7.68
C VAL A 62 4.87 9.51 -8.30
N ARG A 63 4.88 10.57 -7.49
CA ARG A 63 4.55 11.92 -7.94
C ARG A 63 5.55 12.42 -8.98
N ALA A 64 6.85 12.21 -8.77
CA ALA A 64 7.88 12.63 -9.71
C ALA A 64 7.69 11.96 -11.09
N VAL A 65 7.37 10.66 -11.14
CA VAL A 65 7.12 9.98 -12.41
C VAL A 65 5.81 10.45 -13.04
N ALA A 66 4.73 10.58 -12.27
CA ALA A 66 3.44 11.06 -12.79
C ALA A 66 3.52 12.49 -13.34
N ASP A 67 4.32 13.36 -12.70
CA ASP A 67 4.54 14.75 -13.12
C ASP A 67 5.43 14.83 -14.38
N ALA A 68 6.43 13.95 -14.51
CA ALA A 68 7.40 13.98 -15.61
C ALA A 68 6.91 13.23 -16.87
N GLU A 69 6.35 12.04 -16.70
CA GLU A 69 6.00 11.11 -17.78
C GLU A 69 4.49 11.04 -18.04
N GLY A 70 3.67 11.53 -17.10
CA GLY A 70 2.22 11.44 -17.15
C GLY A 70 1.66 10.39 -16.18
N ALA A 71 0.40 10.57 -15.78
CA ALA A 71 -0.24 9.68 -14.82
C ALA A 71 -0.46 8.25 -15.37
N ASP A 72 -0.59 8.10 -16.69
CA ASP A 72 -0.70 6.83 -17.39
C ASP A 72 0.60 6.02 -17.37
N ALA A 73 1.74 6.66 -17.10
CA ALA A 73 3.01 5.98 -16.85
C ALA A 73 3.04 5.26 -15.49
N VAL A 74 2.02 5.43 -14.63
CA VAL A 74 1.97 4.83 -13.30
C VAL A 74 0.77 3.89 -13.16
N HIS A 75 1.03 2.58 -13.19
CA HIS A 75 0.01 1.58 -12.90
C HIS A 75 -0.50 1.71 -11.46
N GLY A 76 -1.82 1.64 -11.27
CA GLY A 76 -2.47 1.74 -9.96
C GLY A 76 -2.71 3.19 -9.48
N LEU A 77 -2.33 4.19 -10.27
CA LEU A 77 -2.58 5.60 -9.99
C LEU A 77 -3.92 6.05 -10.56
N PHE A 78 -4.73 6.70 -9.72
CA PHE A 78 -6.00 7.28 -10.13
C PHE A 78 -5.87 8.81 -10.16
N VAL A 79 -6.58 9.46 -11.09
CA VAL A 79 -6.55 10.92 -11.25
C VAL A 79 -7.94 11.50 -11.09
N ARG A 80 -8.08 12.54 -10.26
CA ARG A 80 -9.29 13.37 -10.20
C ARG A 80 -8.90 14.84 -10.26
N GLY A 81 -9.23 15.51 -11.36
CA GLY A 81 -8.77 16.87 -11.63
C GLY A 81 -7.25 16.91 -11.77
N LYS A 82 -6.57 17.68 -10.91
CA LYS A 82 -5.09 17.80 -10.87
C LYS A 82 -4.44 16.99 -9.74
N LYS A 83 -5.19 16.11 -9.09
CA LYS A 83 -4.74 15.37 -7.90
C LYS A 83 -4.63 13.88 -8.19
N TYR A 84 -3.64 13.26 -7.57
CA TYR A 84 -3.37 11.83 -7.64
C TYR A 84 -3.98 11.11 -6.45
N TYR A 85 -4.52 9.92 -6.70
CA TYR A 85 -5.18 9.07 -5.71
C TYR A 85 -4.67 7.64 -5.85
N VAL A 86 -4.62 6.95 -4.73
CA VAL A 86 -4.20 5.55 -4.66
C VAL A 86 -5.08 4.83 -3.66
N GLU A 87 -5.21 3.52 -3.84
CA GLU A 87 -5.97 2.69 -2.93
C GLU A 87 -5.12 2.27 -1.72
N VAL A 88 -5.70 2.43 -0.54
CA VAL A 88 -5.16 1.98 0.74
C VAL A 88 -6.20 1.11 1.44
N ILE A 89 -5.77 0.27 2.38
CA ILE A 89 -6.70 -0.50 3.21
C ILE A 89 -7.62 0.45 3.96
N ARG A 90 -8.93 0.18 3.97
CA ARG A 90 -9.87 0.96 4.78
C ARG A 90 -9.55 0.84 6.27
N ARG A 91 -9.77 1.92 7.04
CA ARG A 91 -9.51 1.93 8.49
C ARG A 91 -10.23 0.81 9.26
N ASP A 92 -11.47 0.48 8.91
CA ASP A 92 -12.22 -0.60 9.55
C ASP A 92 -11.71 -2.01 9.21
N GLU A 93 -10.96 -2.15 8.12
CA GLU A 93 -10.26 -3.38 7.74
C GLU A 93 -8.86 -3.47 8.38
N GLU A 94 -8.16 -2.34 8.58
CA GLU A 94 -6.85 -2.29 9.26
C GLU A 94 -6.91 -2.95 10.64
N ASP A 95 -7.98 -2.72 11.41
CA ASP A 95 -8.20 -3.34 12.74
C ASP A 95 -8.39 -4.85 12.66
N LYS A 96 -9.17 -5.34 11.67
CA LYS A 96 -9.42 -6.78 11.46
C LYS A 96 -8.14 -7.51 11.09
N ILE A 97 -7.30 -6.86 10.29
CA ILE A 97 -6.03 -7.40 9.84
C ILE A 97 -5.00 -7.40 10.96
N GLN A 98 -4.94 -6.36 11.79
CA GLN A 98 -4.07 -6.39 12.96
C GLN A 98 -4.48 -7.49 13.93
N TRP A 99 -5.78 -7.66 14.15
CA TRP A 99 -6.25 -8.81 14.90
C TRP A 99 -5.75 -10.11 14.29
N LEU A 100 -5.86 -10.31 12.95
CA LEU A 100 -5.35 -11.50 12.24
C LEU A 100 -3.87 -11.79 12.51
N LYS A 101 -3.04 -10.75 12.56
CA LYS A 101 -1.61 -10.84 12.85
C LYS A 101 -1.32 -11.24 14.30
N GLU A 102 -2.15 -10.80 15.23
CA GLU A 102 -2.01 -11.02 16.67
C GLU A 102 -2.77 -12.26 17.17
N ARG A 103 -3.44 -13.01 16.28
CA ARG A 103 -4.29 -14.14 16.69
C ARG A 103 -3.47 -15.21 17.42
N PRO A 104 -4.03 -15.76 18.52
CA PRO A 104 -3.48 -16.96 19.15
C PRO A 104 -3.42 -18.12 18.15
N ALA A 105 -2.25 -18.76 18.00
CA ALA A 105 -2.01 -19.87 17.07
C ALA A 105 -2.83 -21.14 17.41
N ASP A 106 -3.28 -21.21 18.65
CA ASP A 106 -4.08 -22.25 19.30
C ASP A 106 -5.52 -22.36 18.77
N ILE A 107 -5.99 -21.40 17.96
CA ILE A 107 -7.31 -21.49 17.30
C ILE A 107 -7.30 -22.48 16.12
N LEU A 108 -6.18 -22.60 15.40
CA LEU A 108 -6.05 -23.54 14.27
C LEU A 108 -5.52 -24.91 14.68
N PHE A 109 -4.83 -24.97 15.82
CA PHE A 109 -4.33 -26.18 16.43
C PHE A 109 -4.79 -26.22 17.88
N PRO A 110 -6.05 -26.62 18.13
CA PRO A 110 -6.51 -26.85 19.49
C PRO A 110 -5.55 -27.82 20.16
N LYS A 111 -4.98 -27.44 21.30
CA LYS A 111 -4.30 -28.42 22.16
C LYS A 111 -5.39 -29.33 22.71
N GLU A 112 -5.31 -30.61 22.36
CA GLU A 112 -6.06 -31.68 23.05
C GLU A 112 -5.75 -31.69 24.55
#